data_AF-A0A2K3PIH3-F1
#
_entry.id   AF-A0A2K3PIH3-F1
#
_cell.length_a   1.000
_cell.length_b   1.000
_cell.length_c   1.000
_cell.angle_alpha   90.00
_cell.angle_beta   90.00
_cell.angle_gamma   90.00
#
_symmetry.space_group_name_H-M   'P 1'
#
loop_
_entity.id
_entity.type
_entity.pdbx_description
1 polymer ?
#
loop_
_entity_poly.entity_id
_entity_poly.type
_entity_poly.pdbx_seq_one_letter_code
_entity_poly.pdbx_strand_id
1 'polypeptide(L)'
;MLSNSSGFYSYAIFEHLKEWPAFNIPQIRIVYKLRKDKFHYMAVADDRQRLMPLPDDRLPGRGEELVPPEAVLLVNPVEPEFTGEVDDKYQYSSENINLKVHGWISTESETNPATGFWVIIPSNEFRSGGLVKQNLTSHVGPISLAMFLSAHYAGEDIVLKLQPNEPWKKVFGPTFVYLNTLLDGNEDPLELWEDAKYQMNKEVQSWPYDFPASDDFQKPNQRGSVCGTLLVRDRCVSDECIIAQGAYIGLAPPGDVGSWQRECKVFSKNEYVPCECMGRLYIIYSPQREVKVLDDINGHQVAAGKRLESYDEQLMFIIPVNDCYNVLSIKTV
;
A
#
# COMPACT_ATOMS: atom_id res chain seq x y z
N MET A 1 -2.81 -7.30 -21.80
CA MET A 1 -3.51 -8.34 -21.01
C MET A 1 -2.77 -9.65 -21.21
N LEU A 2 -2.65 -10.49 -20.18
CA LEU A 2 -2.10 -11.84 -20.33
C LEU A 2 -3.22 -12.78 -20.79
N SER A 3 -2.86 -13.82 -21.56
CA SER A 3 -3.80 -14.89 -21.93
C SER A 3 -4.27 -15.63 -20.66
N ASN A 4 -5.55 -16.01 -20.61
CA ASN A 4 -6.16 -16.76 -19.52
C ASN A 4 -6.10 -16.07 -18.14
N SER A 5 -6.03 -14.73 -18.13
CA SER A 5 -6.15 -13.91 -16.92
C SER A 5 -7.49 -13.18 -16.92
N SER A 6 -8.30 -13.33 -15.87
CA SER A 6 -9.60 -12.65 -15.71
C SER A 6 -9.38 -11.21 -15.24
N GLY A 7 -8.67 -10.41 -16.01
CA GLY A 7 -8.24 -9.09 -15.57
C GLY A 7 -7.17 -8.44 -16.44
N PHE A 8 -6.60 -7.34 -15.93
CA PHE A 8 -5.48 -6.66 -16.58
C PHE A 8 -4.51 -6.04 -15.57
N TYR A 9 -3.23 -6.09 -15.92
CA TYR A 9 -2.18 -5.42 -15.16
C TYR A 9 -2.02 -3.98 -15.63
N SER A 10 -1.82 -3.07 -14.68
CA SER A 10 -1.56 -1.65 -14.92
C SER A 10 -0.33 -1.21 -14.16
N TYR A 11 0.58 -0.51 -14.84
CA TYR A 11 1.76 0.13 -14.24
C TYR A 11 1.98 1.46 -14.95
N ALA A 12 2.73 2.37 -14.31
CA ALA A 12 3.08 3.65 -14.90
C ALA A 12 4.58 3.89 -14.75
N ILE A 13 5.20 4.43 -15.80
CA ILE A 13 6.58 4.92 -15.78
C ILE A 13 6.49 6.43 -15.86
N PHE A 14 7.03 7.11 -14.87
CA PHE A 14 7.13 8.57 -14.85
C PHE A 14 8.59 8.94 -15.07
N GLU A 15 8.83 9.96 -15.88
CA GLU A 15 10.16 10.46 -16.23
C GLU A 15 10.15 11.99 -16.21
N HIS A 16 11.20 12.58 -15.66
CA HIS A 16 11.48 14.01 -15.67
C HIS A 16 12.88 14.18 -16.27
N LEU A 17 12.95 14.85 -17.42
CA LEU A 17 14.20 15.07 -18.13
C LEU A 17 14.99 16.22 -17.50
N LYS A 18 16.30 16.26 -17.72
CA LYS A 18 17.19 17.24 -17.10
C LYS A 18 16.81 18.69 -17.45
N GLU A 19 16.26 18.89 -18.64
CA GLU A 19 15.88 20.19 -19.20
C GLU A 19 14.51 20.69 -18.69
N TRP A 20 13.77 19.87 -17.93
CA TRP A 20 12.42 20.20 -17.48
C TRP A 20 12.43 21.14 -16.25
N PRO A 21 11.38 21.96 -16.09
CA PRO A 21 11.25 22.88 -14.97
C PRO A 21 10.89 22.14 -13.67
N ALA A 22 11.22 22.75 -12.54
CA ALA A 22 10.82 22.24 -11.23
C ALA A 22 9.30 22.12 -11.11
N PHE A 23 8.84 21.02 -10.50
CA PHE A 23 7.43 20.81 -10.20
C PHE A 23 7.22 19.85 -9.03
N ASN A 24 6.04 19.94 -8.42
CA ASN A 24 5.64 19.14 -7.27
C ASN A 24 4.48 18.21 -7.66
N ILE A 25 4.58 16.92 -7.36
CA ILE A 25 3.49 15.95 -7.52
C ILE A 25 3.01 15.52 -6.13
N PRO A 26 1.86 16.05 -5.64
CA PRO A 26 1.36 15.70 -4.31
C PRO A 26 0.65 14.34 -4.27
N GLN A 27 0.15 13.84 -5.41
CA GLN A 27 -0.55 12.55 -5.52
C GLN A 27 -0.29 11.89 -6.88
N ILE A 28 -0.05 10.57 -6.87
CA ILE A 28 0.00 9.71 -8.06
C ILE A 28 -0.89 8.50 -7.79
N ARG A 29 -1.87 8.25 -8.66
CA ARG A 29 -2.81 7.12 -8.54
C ARG A 29 -3.45 6.78 -9.88
N ILE A 30 -3.91 5.55 -10.03
CA ILE A 30 -4.90 5.17 -11.05
C ILE A 30 -6.28 5.17 -10.39
N VAL A 31 -7.29 5.70 -11.09
CA VAL A 31 -8.67 5.83 -10.60
C VAL A 31 -9.59 5.00 -11.50
N TYR A 32 -10.27 4.03 -10.91
CA TYR A 32 -11.32 3.26 -11.58
C TYR A 32 -12.66 3.76 -11.09
N LYS A 33 -13.42 4.43 -11.96
CA LYS A 33 -14.81 4.85 -11.67
C LYS A 33 -15.75 3.86 -12.33
N LEU A 34 -16.46 3.08 -11.50
CA LEU A 34 -17.35 2.02 -11.96
C LEU A 34 -18.76 2.57 -12.25
N ARG A 35 -19.62 1.69 -12.75
CA ARG A 35 -21.03 2.00 -13.02
C ARG A 35 -21.82 2.10 -11.72
N LYS A 36 -22.25 3.31 -11.35
CA LYS A 36 -23.07 3.60 -10.16
C LYS A 36 -24.44 2.93 -10.15
N ASP A 37 -24.87 2.41 -11.29
CA ASP A 37 -26.12 1.66 -11.48
C ASP A 37 -25.94 0.13 -11.38
N LYS A 38 -24.71 -0.32 -11.12
CA LYS A 38 -24.35 -1.74 -10.99
C LYS A 38 -23.65 -2.06 -9.67
N PHE A 39 -22.60 -1.29 -9.35
CA PHE A 39 -21.73 -1.55 -8.21
C PHE A 39 -22.21 -0.77 -6.98
N HIS A 40 -22.77 -1.49 -6.01
CA HIS A 40 -23.41 -0.92 -4.82
C HIS A 40 -22.79 -1.40 -3.50
N TYR A 41 -22.13 -2.57 -3.51
CA TYR A 41 -21.47 -3.13 -2.33
C TYR A 41 -19.95 -2.97 -2.46
N MET A 42 -19.30 -2.54 -1.38
CA MET A 42 -17.86 -2.28 -1.33
C MET A 42 -17.22 -3.15 -0.25
N ALA A 43 -16.03 -3.69 -0.53
CA ALA A 43 -15.20 -4.40 0.43
C ALA A 43 -13.76 -3.86 0.41
N VAL A 44 -13.24 -3.48 1.59
CA VAL A 44 -11.88 -2.93 1.76
C VAL A 44 -11.05 -3.65 2.85
N ALA A 45 -11.70 -4.48 3.66
CA ALA A 45 -11.12 -5.45 4.59
C ALA A 45 -12.20 -6.47 4.99
N ASP A 46 -11.84 -7.56 5.68
CA ASP A 46 -12.81 -8.58 6.14
C ASP A 46 -13.85 -8.00 7.11
N ASP A 47 -13.47 -7.00 7.91
CA ASP A 47 -14.30 -6.29 8.90
C ASP A 47 -14.93 -5.00 8.37
N ARG A 48 -14.61 -4.58 7.13
CA ARG A 48 -15.06 -3.32 6.52
C ARG A 48 -15.60 -3.56 5.12
N GLN A 49 -16.84 -4.02 5.10
CA GLN A 49 -17.64 -4.26 3.90
C GLN A 49 -19.07 -3.80 4.13
N ARG A 50 -19.70 -3.19 3.12
CA ARG A 50 -21.08 -2.68 3.22
C ARG A 50 -21.69 -2.36 1.86
N LEU A 51 -23.03 -2.28 1.84
CA LEU A 51 -23.73 -1.46 0.86
C LEU A 51 -23.35 0.01 1.07
N MET A 52 -23.10 0.72 -0.02
CA MET A 52 -22.63 2.10 -0.03
C MET A 52 -23.74 3.02 -0.55
N PRO A 53 -23.84 4.25 -0.03
CA PRO A 53 -24.74 5.26 -0.58
C PRO A 53 -24.29 5.64 -2.01
N LEU A 54 -25.24 6.10 -2.81
CA LEU A 54 -24.99 6.55 -4.17
C LEU A 54 -24.27 7.92 -4.13
N PRO A 55 -23.46 8.26 -5.16
CA PRO A 55 -22.90 9.60 -5.27
C PRO A 55 -23.98 10.70 -5.35
N ASP A 56 -25.21 10.35 -5.72
CA ASP A 56 -26.34 11.27 -5.76
C ASP A 56 -26.97 11.52 -4.36
N ASP A 57 -26.65 10.69 -3.36
CA ASP A 57 -27.07 10.90 -1.97
C ASP A 57 -26.28 12.04 -1.31
N ARG A 58 -25.08 12.34 -1.85
CA ARG A 58 -24.23 13.46 -1.40
C ARG A 58 -24.63 14.82 -1.98
N LEU A 59 -25.64 14.89 -2.85
CA LEU A 59 -26.05 16.13 -3.51
C LEU A 59 -26.95 17.02 -2.62
N PRO A 60 -26.96 18.35 -2.79
CA PRO A 60 -27.80 19.25 -2.01
C PRO A 60 -29.27 18.84 -1.96
N GLY A 61 -29.86 18.86 -0.76
CA GLY A 61 -31.23 18.38 -0.50
C GLY A 61 -31.33 16.88 -0.24
N ARG A 62 -30.22 16.14 -0.34
CA ARG A 62 -30.09 14.72 -0.02
C ARG A 62 -28.93 14.46 0.95
N GLY A 63 -27.85 15.21 0.78
CA GLY A 63 -26.75 15.32 1.74
C GLY A 63 -26.48 16.78 2.15
N GLU A 64 -25.80 16.93 3.27
CA GLU A 64 -25.28 18.20 3.81
C GLU A 64 -23.76 18.08 4.03
N GLU A 65 -23.00 18.97 3.39
CA GLU A 65 -21.54 19.02 3.50
C GLU A 65 -21.13 19.50 4.90
N LEU A 66 -20.21 18.80 5.55
CA LEU A 66 -19.72 19.11 6.88
C LEU A 66 -18.40 19.89 6.84
N VAL A 67 -17.88 20.28 8.01
CA VAL A 67 -16.72 21.18 8.12
C VAL A 67 -15.39 20.59 7.59
N PRO A 68 -15.11 19.27 7.62
CA PRO A 68 -14.32 18.67 6.56
C PRO A 68 -15.24 18.46 5.34
N PRO A 69 -15.05 19.17 4.21
CA PRO A 69 -15.95 19.08 3.05
C PRO A 69 -15.94 17.70 2.36
N GLU A 70 -14.96 16.86 2.70
CA GLU A 70 -14.98 15.43 2.40
C GLU A 70 -16.11 14.65 3.06
N ALA A 71 -16.55 15.06 4.25
CA ALA A 71 -17.59 14.41 5.02
C ALA A 71 -18.96 15.00 4.67
N VAL A 72 -19.93 14.15 4.34
CA VAL A 72 -21.31 14.55 4.03
C VAL A 72 -22.28 13.75 4.89
N LEU A 73 -23.12 14.46 5.63
CA LEU A 73 -24.26 13.89 6.35
C LEU A 73 -25.35 13.53 5.35
N LEU A 74 -25.85 12.30 5.40
CA LEU A 74 -26.91 11.80 4.53
C LEU A 74 -28.28 12.10 5.16
N VAL A 75 -28.98 13.09 4.62
CA VAL A 75 -30.23 13.63 5.17
C VAL A 75 -31.47 12.97 4.54
N ASN A 76 -31.40 12.65 3.25
CA ASN A 76 -32.47 12.01 2.47
C ASN A 76 -31.90 11.12 1.33
N PRO A 77 -31.12 10.06 1.69
CA PRO A 77 -30.52 9.11 0.73
C PRO A 77 -31.57 8.26 -0.01
N VAL A 78 -31.17 7.50 -1.04
CA VAL A 78 -32.11 6.64 -1.81
C VAL A 78 -32.56 5.49 -0.92
N GLU A 79 -31.60 4.81 -0.30
CA GLU A 79 -31.86 3.78 0.69
C GLU A 79 -32.04 4.44 2.06
N PRO A 80 -33.24 4.39 2.67
CA PRO A 80 -33.53 5.13 3.91
C PRO A 80 -32.66 4.70 5.09
N GLU A 81 -32.09 3.49 5.06
CA GLU A 81 -31.20 2.94 6.09
C GLU A 81 -29.95 3.79 6.31
N PHE A 82 -29.46 4.49 5.27
CA PHE A 82 -28.29 5.38 5.39
C PHE A 82 -28.62 6.75 6.01
N THR A 83 -29.87 7.01 6.40
CA THR A 83 -30.27 8.33 6.92
C THR A 83 -29.61 8.62 8.27
N GLY A 84 -28.94 9.77 8.36
CA GLY A 84 -28.19 10.19 9.54
C GLY A 84 -26.74 9.68 9.59
N GLU A 85 -26.32 8.84 8.62
CA GLU A 85 -24.91 8.48 8.48
C GLU A 85 -24.07 9.63 7.90
N VAL A 86 -22.78 9.62 8.19
CA VAL A 86 -21.80 10.54 7.59
C VAL A 86 -20.86 9.73 6.71
N ASP A 87 -20.86 10.00 5.41
CA ASP A 87 -19.96 9.40 4.43
C ASP A 87 -18.71 10.28 4.22
N ASP A 88 -17.54 9.69 4.46
CA ASP A 88 -16.23 10.31 4.20
C ASP A 88 -15.28 9.27 3.59
N LYS A 89 -14.66 9.62 2.45
CA LYS A 89 -13.64 8.80 1.76
C LYS A 89 -12.51 8.33 2.68
N TYR A 90 -12.18 9.08 3.73
CA TYR A 90 -11.11 8.74 4.68
C TYR A 90 -11.48 7.60 5.63
N GLN A 91 -12.78 7.28 5.83
CA GLN A 91 -13.24 6.10 6.60
C GLN A 91 -12.76 4.78 5.98
N TYR A 92 -12.53 4.79 4.67
CA TYR A 92 -12.14 3.62 3.88
C TYR A 92 -10.64 3.56 3.60
N SER A 93 -9.82 4.35 4.29
CA SER A 93 -8.36 4.23 4.21
C SER A 93 -7.87 2.91 4.79
N SER A 94 -6.74 2.43 4.28
CA SER A 94 -6.00 1.29 4.82
C SER A 94 -4.50 1.59 4.83
N GLU A 95 -3.79 1.05 5.81
CA GLU A 95 -2.33 1.05 5.86
C GLU A 95 -1.74 0.30 4.67
N ASN A 96 -0.57 0.72 4.17
CA ASN A 96 0.12 0.08 3.05
C ASN A 96 0.34 -1.43 3.23
N ILE A 97 0.58 -1.91 4.45
CA ILE A 97 0.71 -3.35 4.74
C ILE A 97 -0.57 -4.15 4.48
N ASN A 98 -1.73 -3.56 4.79
CA ASN A 98 -3.04 -4.19 4.70
C ASN A 98 -3.69 -3.93 3.32
N LEU A 99 -3.27 -2.87 2.62
CA LEU A 99 -3.78 -2.46 1.32
C LEU A 99 -3.23 -3.31 0.16
N LYS A 100 -3.67 -4.57 0.13
CA LYS A 100 -3.34 -5.59 -0.88
C LYS A 100 -4.47 -5.91 -1.85
N VAL A 101 -5.73 -5.85 -1.41
CA VAL A 101 -6.92 -6.01 -2.26
C VAL A 101 -8.09 -5.23 -1.68
N HIS A 102 -8.85 -4.56 -2.54
CA HIS A 102 -10.11 -3.88 -2.23
C HIS A 102 -10.92 -3.72 -3.51
N GLY A 103 -12.23 -3.49 -3.40
CA GLY A 103 -13.06 -3.44 -4.60
C GLY A 103 -14.54 -3.22 -4.35
N TRP A 104 -15.31 -3.61 -5.35
CA TRP A 104 -16.76 -3.48 -5.41
C TRP A 104 -17.40 -4.73 -5.99
N ILE A 105 -18.59 -5.05 -5.51
CA ILE A 105 -19.46 -6.09 -6.05
C ILE A 105 -20.65 -5.43 -6.75
N SER A 106 -20.88 -5.83 -7.99
CA SER A 106 -22.14 -5.65 -8.69
C SER A 106 -23.11 -6.73 -8.24
N THR A 107 -24.31 -6.32 -7.83
CA THR A 107 -25.40 -7.27 -7.57
C THR A 107 -25.80 -7.99 -8.86
N GLU A 108 -26.36 -9.19 -8.72
CA GLU A 108 -26.99 -9.90 -9.83
C GLU A 108 -28.20 -9.13 -10.37
N SER A 109 -28.53 -9.38 -11.62
CA SER A 109 -29.73 -8.91 -12.31
C SER A 109 -30.20 -9.99 -13.29
N GLU A 110 -31.46 -9.95 -13.74
CA GLU A 110 -32.03 -10.88 -14.73
C GLU A 110 -31.19 -11.07 -16.02
N THR A 111 -30.24 -10.17 -16.29
CA THR A 111 -29.39 -10.16 -17.50
C THR A 111 -27.89 -10.15 -17.22
N ASN A 112 -27.45 -10.12 -15.95
CA ASN A 112 -26.01 -10.12 -15.60
C ASN A 112 -25.79 -10.82 -14.25
N PRO A 113 -24.87 -11.79 -14.14
CA PRO A 113 -24.48 -12.39 -12.87
C PRO A 113 -23.80 -11.38 -11.93
N ALA A 114 -23.80 -11.68 -10.64
CA ALA A 114 -23.04 -10.91 -9.65
C ALA A 114 -21.55 -10.92 -10.03
N THR A 115 -20.93 -9.73 -10.04
CA THR A 115 -19.58 -9.52 -10.61
C THR A 115 -18.72 -8.69 -9.64
N GLY A 116 -17.54 -9.19 -9.29
CA GLY A 116 -16.55 -8.43 -8.51
C GLY A 116 -15.59 -7.62 -9.39
N PHE A 117 -15.23 -6.42 -8.93
CA PHE A 117 -14.14 -5.61 -9.49
C PHE A 117 -13.13 -5.31 -8.39
N TRP A 118 -11.91 -5.81 -8.53
CA TRP A 118 -10.90 -5.80 -7.47
C TRP A 118 -9.62 -5.13 -7.93
N VAL A 119 -9.06 -4.24 -7.11
CA VAL A 119 -7.72 -3.69 -7.30
C VAL A 119 -6.75 -4.45 -6.38
N ILE A 120 -5.94 -5.31 -6.98
CA ILE A 120 -4.92 -6.11 -6.31
C ILE A 120 -3.55 -5.41 -6.42
N ILE A 121 -2.86 -5.31 -5.28
CA ILE A 121 -1.61 -4.58 -5.12
C ILE A 121 -0.61 -5.52 -4.44
N PRO A 122 0.22 -6.23 -5.21
CA PRO A 122 1.02 -7.35 -4.72
C PRO A 122 2.28 -6.91 -3.94
N SER A 123 2.72 -5.66 -4.10
CA SER A 123 3.96 -5.13 -3.54
C SER A 123 3.80 -3.67 -3.11
N ASN A 124 4.56 -3.29 -2.08
CA ASN A 124 4.65 -1.92 -1.56
C ASN A 124 5.89 -1.16 -2.07
N GLU A 125 6.77 -1.77 -2.87
CA GLU A 125 8.12 -1.22 -3.18
C GLU A 125 8.14 0.16 -3.88
N PHE A 126 7.04 0.51 -4.56
CA PHE A 126 6.89 1.78 -5.27
C PHE A 126 6.20 2.86 -4.42
N ARG A 127 5.63 2.49 -3.26
CA ARG A 127 4.93 3.40 -2.34
C ARG A 127 5.89 4.09 -1.36
N SER A 128 5.50 5.26 -0.88
CA SER A 128 6.22 6.03 0.13
C SER A 128 5.55 5.99 1.51
N GLY A 129 6.30 6.35 2.55
CA GLY A 129 5.81 6.48 3.94
C GLY A 129 5.85 5.20 4.78
N GLY A 130 6.46 4.13 4.29
CA GLY A 130 6.55 2.87 5.03
C GLY A 130 5.25 2.07 5.07
N LEU A 131 5.21 1.06 5.94
CA LEU A 131 4.12 0.07 5.99
C LEU A 131 2.83 0.57 6.67
N VAL A 132 2.96 1.47 7.65
CA VAL A 132 1.83 2.02 8.43
C VAL A 132 1.19 3.25 7.79
N LYS A 133 1.79 3.83 6.73
CA LYS A 133 1.17 4.97 6.05
C LYS A 133 -0.20 4.56 5.50
N GLN A 134 -1.23 5.26 5.92
CA GLN A 134 -2.58 5.11 5.37
C GLN A 134 -2.70 5.70 3.97
N ASN A 135 -3.46 5.03 3.12
CA ASN A 135 -3.86 5.48 1.79
C ASN A 135 -5.33 5.14 1.53
N LEU A 136 -5.99 5.94 0.71
CA LEU A 136 -7.37 5.72 0.28
C LEU A 136 -7.49 4.44 -0.55
N THR A 137 -8.64 3.77 -0.49
CA THR A 137 -8.88 2.49 -1.15
C THR A 137 -10.04 2.59 -2.15
N SER A 138 -11.23 2.12 -1.78
CA SER A 138 -12.50 2.36 -2.46
C SER A 138 -13.33 3.40 -1.71
N HIS A 139 -14.23 4.12 -2.39
CA HIS A 139 -15.18 5.06 -1.74
C HIS A 139 -16.38 5.37 -2.64
N VAL A 140 -17.42 6.01 -2.08
CA VAL A 140 -18.65 6.43 -2.78
C VAL A 140 -18.33 7.04 -4.15
N GLY A 141 -19.02 6.56 -5.18
CA GLY A 141 -18.77 6.95 -6.56
C GLY A 141 -18.87 5.82 -7.60
N PRO A 142 -19.26 4.60 -7.21
CA PRO A 142 -18.32 3.53 -6.84
C PRO A 142 -16.93 3.69 -7.48
N ILE A 143 -15.96 4.10 -6.66
CA ILE A 143 -14.58 4.37 -7.08
C ILE A 143 -13.63 3.40 -6.39
N SER A 144 -12.62 2.91 -7.11
CA SER A 144 -11.45 2.20 -6.58
C SER A 144 -10.15 2.92 -6.98
N LEU A 145 -9.21 3.05 -6.05
CA LEU A 145 -7.95 3.78 -6.24
C LEU A 145 -6.73 2.86 -6.10
N ALA A 146 -5.90 2.78 -7.15
CA ALA A 146 -4.54 2.26 -7.01
C ALA A 146 -3.61 3.41 -6.58
N MET A 147 -3.44 3.60 -5.27
CA MET A 147 -2.60 4.66 -4.71
C MET A 147 -1.12 4.32 -4.77
N PHE A 148 -0.33 5.19 -5.43
CA PHE A 148 1.13 5.06 -5.58
C PHE A 148 1.89 6.08 -4.71
N LEU A 149 1.48 7.34 -4.76
CA LEU A 149 2.01 8.44 -3.94
C LEU A 149 0.84 9.30 -3.44
N SER A 150 0.91 9.79 -2.19
CA SER A 150 -0.05 10.78 -1.69
C SER A 150 0.43 11.51 -0.43
N ALA A 151 0.26 12.83 -0.43
CA ALA A 151 0.36 13.71 0.75
C ALA A 151 -0.69 13.43 1.85
N HIS A 152 -1.75 12.66 1.59
CA HIS A 152 -2.71 12.31 2.65
C HIS A 152 -1.99 11.61 3.82
N TYR A 153 -2.32 12.00 5.06
CA TYR A 153 -1.73 11.49 6.31
C TYR A 153 -0.23 11.78 6.56
N ALA A 154 0.49 12.43 5.63
CA ALA A 154 1.92 12.74 5.78
C ALA A 154 2.31 14.18 5.35
N GLY A 155 1.38 14.93 4.75
CA GLY A 155 1.55 16.33 4.41
C GLY A 155 2.59 16.60 3.30
N GLU A 156 3.18 17.78 3.38
CA GLU A 156 4.11 18.34 2.39
C GLU A 156 5.48 17.62 2.36
N ASP A 157 5.79 16.82 3.38
CA ASP A 157 7.06 16.10 3.55
C ASP A 157 7.20 14.87 2.63
N ILE A 158 6.09 14.34 2.11
CA ILE A 158 6.05 13.18 1.19
C ILE A 158 5.69 13.57 -0.26
N VAL A 159 5.53 14.87 -0.53
CA VAL A 159 5.27 15.39 -1.87
C VAL A 159 6.53 15.21 -2.73
N LEU A 160 6.38 14.60 -3.91
CA LEU A 160 7.50 14.44 -4.84
C LEU A 160 7.87 15.81 -5.42
N LYS A 161 9.06 16.32 -5.06
CA LYS A 161 9.59 17.63 -5.46
C LYS A 161 10.78 17.44 -6.37
N LEU A 162 10.61 17.73 -7.66
CA LEU A 162 11.68 17.62 -8.66
C LEU A 162 12.23 19.02 -8.96
N GLN A 163 13.56 19.15 -8.96
CA GLN A 163 14.27 20.40 -9.18
C GLN A 163 14.74 20.55 -10.64
N PRO A 164 15.09 21.77 -11.12
CA PRO A 164 15.63 21.94 -12.46
C PRO A 164 16.99 21.24 -12.55
N ASN A 165 17.27 20.54 -13.66
CA ASN A 165 18.45 19.68 -13.83
C ASN A 165 18.49 18.43 -12.94
N GLU A 166 17.36 18.00 -12.36
CA GLU A 166 17.23 16.74 -11.63
C GLU A 166 16.59 15.65 -12.52
N PRO A 167 17.36 14.93 -13.38
CA PRO A 167 16.80 13.83 -14.15
C PRO A 167 16.30 12.72 -13.22
N TRP A 168 15.08 12.26 -13.43
CA TRP A 168 14.42 11.30 -12.54
C TRP A 168 13.52 10.37 -13.32
N LYS A 169 13.48 9.09 -12.92
CA LYS A 169 12.60 8.08 -13.51
C LYS A 169 12.17 7.07 -12.45
N LYS A 170 10.89 6.72 -12.41
CA LYS A 170 10.35 5.70 -11.49
C LYS A 170 9.22 4.91 -12.13
N VAL A 171 9.18 3.61 -11.80
CA VAL A 171 8.07 2.71 -12.15
C VAL A 171 7.15 2.55 -10.94
N PHE A 172 5.84 2.64 -11.17
CA PHE A 172 4.80 2.41 -10.16
C PHE A 172 3.93 1.22 -10.57
N GLY A 173 3.67 0.30 -9.63
CA GLY A 173 3.07 -1.00 -9.93
C GLY A 173 4.09 -2.02 -10.48
N PRO A 174 3.66 -3.05 -11.24
CA PRO A 174 2.28 -3.31 -11.60
C PRO A 174 1.30 -3.57 -10.45
N THR A 175 0.09 -3.07 -10.62
CA THR A 175 -1.12 -3.53 -9.91
C THR A 175 -1.96 -4.36 -10.87
N PHE A 176 -2.82 -5.22 -10.34
CA PHE A 176 -3.69 -6.09 -11.13
C PHE A 176 -5.15 -5.74 -10.85
N VAL A 177 -5.91 -5.42 -11.90
CA VAL A 177 -7.37 -5.36 -11.83
C VAL A 177 -7.90 -6.75 -12.11
N TYR A 178 -8.54 -7.35 -11.11
CA TYR A 178 -9.13 -8.69 -11.18
C TYR A 178 -10.66 -8.59 -11.26
N LEU A 179 -11.23 -9.45 -12.10
CA LEU A 179 -12.67 -9.59 -12.34
C LEU A 179 -13.06 -11.05 -12.12
N ASN A 180 -14.05 -11.27 -11.26
CA ASN A 180 -14.68 -12.57 -11.04
C ASN A 180 -16.20 -12.43 -11.08
N THR A 181 -16.90 -13.55 -11.25
CA THR A 181 -18.37 -13.58 -11.32
C THR A 181 -18.88 -14.87 -10.70
N LEU A 182 -20.02 -14.78 -10.02
CA LEU A 182 -20.77 -15.95 -9.58
C LEU A 182 -21.49 -16.55 -10.78
N LEU A 183 -21.63 -17.87 -10.82
CA LEU A 183 -22.25 -18.56 -11.96
C LEU A 183 -23.69 -18.96 -11.66
N ASP A 184 -24.02 -19.20 -10.39
CA ASP A 184 -25.35 -19.55 -9.93
C ASP A 184 -25.87 -18.50 -8.93
N GLY A 185 -27.05 -17.92 -9.18
CA GLY A 185 -27.68 -16.87 -8.35
C GLY A 185 -28.13 -17.28 -6.94
N ASN A 186 -27.66 -18.43 -6.44
CA ASN A 186 -27.82 -18.87 -5.04
C ASN A 186 -26.50 -18.80 -4.25
N GLU A 187 -25.38 -18.49 -4.90
CA GLU A 187 -24.06 -18.30 -4.27
C GLU A 187 -24.05 -16.99 -3.46
N ASP A 188 -23.32 -16.94 -2.33
CA ASP A 188 -23.21 -15.72 -1.54
C ASP A 188 -22.33 -14.69 -2.28
N PRO A 189 -22.79 -13.45 -2.54
CA PRO A 189 -21.96 -12.38 -3.12
C PRO A 189 -20.60 -12.19 -2.44
N LEU A 190 -20.45 -12.55 -1.16
CA LEU A 190 -19.18 -12.51 -0.42
C LEU A 190 -18.15 -13.56 -0.91
N GLU A 191 -18.55 -14.61 -1.63
CA GLU A 191 -17.61 -15.56 -2.26
C GLU A 191 -16.71 -14.86 -3.29
N LEU A 192 -17.21 -13.79 -3.94
CA LEU A 192 -16.41 -12.95 -4.83
C LEU A 192 -15.23 -12.28 -4.11
N TRP A 193 -15.39 -11.96 -2.82
CA TRP A 193 -14.33 -11.38 -1.99
C TRP A 193 -13.31 -12.44 -1.55
N GLU A 194 -13.75 -13.63 -1.17
CA GLU A 194 -12.85 -14.74 -0.81
C GLU A 194 -11.98 -15.18 -1.99
N ASP A 195 -12.56 -15.30 -3.18
CA ASP A 195 -11.82 -15.58 -4.41
C ASP A 195 -10.86 -14.43 -4.79
N ALA A 196 -11.27 -13.17 -4.59
CA ALA A 196 -10.37 -12.03 -4.79
C ALA A 196 -9.17 -12.03 -3.82
N LYS A 197 -9.35 -12.45 -2.56
CA LYS A 197 -8.26 -12.69 -1.60
C LYS A 197 -7.38 -13.87 -2.03
N TYR A 198 -7.96 -14.94 -2.57
CA TYR A 198 -7.21 -16.07 -3.09
C TYR A 198 -6.35 -15.66 -4.30
N GLN A 199 -6.89 -14.90 -5.24
CA GLN A 199 -6.13 -14.35 -6.36
C GLN A 199 -5.06 -13.36 -5.88
N MET A 200 -5.36 -12.48 -4.92
CA MET A 200 -4.37 -11.56 -4.31
C MET A 200 -3.16 -12.31 -3.74
N ASN A 201 -3.39 -13.44 -3.06
CA ASN A 201 -2.30 -14.24 -2.53
C ASN A 201 -1.43 -14.86 -3.65
N LYS A 202 -2.01 -15.24 -4.80
CA LYS A 202 -1.23 -15.67 -5.97
C LYS A 202 -0.39 -14.53 -6.52
N GLU A 203 -0.96 -13.34 -6.70
CA GLU A 203 -0.22 -12.18 -7.22
C GLU A 203 0.94 -11.77 -6.30
N VAL A 204 0.74 -11.82 -4.98
CA VAL A 204 1.81 -11.61 -3.99
C VAL A 204 2.92 -12.67 -4.10
N GLN A 205 2.56 -13.95 -4.30
CA GLN A 205 3.52 -15.04 -4.47
C GLN A 205 4.24 -15.01 -5.84
N SER A 206 3.58 -14.47 -6.87
CA SER A 206 4.13 -14.26 -8.21
C SER A 206 4.97 -12.98 -8.34
N TRP A 207 5.04 -12.14 -7.31
CA TRP A 207 5.89 -10.96 -7.30
C TRP A 207 7.36 -11.30 -7.01
N PRO A 208 8.34 -10.69 -7.71
CA PRO A 208 8.20 -9.80 -8.86
C PRO A 208 7.88 -10.55 -10.15
N TYR A 209 7.13 -9.91 -11.04
CA TYR A 209 6.75 -10.48 -12.34
C TYR A 209 7.90 -10.46 -13.36
N ASP A 210 7.92 -11.41 -14.30
CA ASP A 210 8.87 -11.49 -15.42
C ASP A 210 8.31 -10.97 -16.76
N PHE A 211 6.97 -10.98 -16.91
CA PHE A 211 6.27 -10.57 -18.13
C PHE A 211 6.24 -9.06 -18.47
N PRO A 212 6.47 -8.08 -17.56
CA PRO A 212 6.48 -6.67 -17.95
C PRO A 212 7.53 -6.37 -19.02
N ALA A 213 7.08 -5.78 -20.12
CA ALA A 213 7.88 -5.64 -21.34
C ALA A 213 8.87 -4.45 -21.33
N SER A 214 8.68 -3.45 -20.45
CA SER A 214 9.60 -2.30 -20.37
C SER A 214 10.91 -2.68 -19.68
N ASP A 215 12.03 -2.25 -20.24
CA ASP A 215 13.36 -2.39 -19.63
C ASP A 215 13.55 -1.50 -18.39
N ASP A 216 12.70 -0.49 -18.20
CA ASP A 216 12.66 0.30 -16.95
C ASP A 216 12.19 -0.55 -15.75
N PHE A 217 11.39 -1.61 -16.00
CA PHE A 217 10.92 -2.51 -14.96
C PHE A 217 11.97 -3.58 -14.65
N GLN A 218 12.49 -3.56 -13.42
CA GLN A 218 13.46 -4.55 -12.96
C GLN A 218 12.81 -5.92 -12.81
N LYS A 219 13.25 -6.89 -13.62
CA LYS A 219 12.77 -8.29 -13.64
C LYS A 219 13.38 -9.10 -12.47
N PRO A 220 12.88 -10.32 -12.17
CA PRO A 220 13.30 -11.07 -10.99
C PRO A 220 14.81 -11.38 -10.97
N ASN A 221 15.40 -11.63 -12.14
CA ASN A 221 16.83 -11.89 -12.31
C ASN A 221 17.72 -10.64 -12.25
N GLN A 222 17.13 -9.43 -12.21
CA GLN A 222 17.84 -8.15 -12.08
C GLN A 222 17.81 -7.63 -10.62
N ARG A 223 17.18 -8.35 -9.69
CA ARG A 223 16.93 -7.87 -8.32
C ARG A 223 17.88 -8.49 -7.30
N GLY A 224 18.51 -7.62 -6.51
CA GLY A 224 19.16 -7.95 -5.24
C GLY A 224 18.16 -8.07 -4.08
N SER A 225 18.67 -8.20 -2.85
CA SER A 225 17.90 -8.30 -1.58
C SER A 225 18.87 -8.32 -0.36
N VAL A 226 18.45 -8.47 0.91
CA VAL A 226 19.34 -8.78 2.08
C VAL A 226 18.78 -9.87 3.03
N CYS A 227 19.59 -10.87 3.46
CA CYS A 227 19.24 -11.91 4.44
C CYS A 227 20.12 -11.87 5.71
N GLY A 228 19.62 -12.39 6.82
CA GLY A 228 20.35 -12.53 8.10
C GLY A 228 19.41 -12.65 9.30
N THR A 229 19.98 -12.80 10.50
CA THR A 229 19.18 -12.86 11.74
C THR A 229 19.16 -11.51 12.45
N LEU A 230 17.96 -11.00 12.74
CA LEU A 230 17.77 -9.79 13.53
C LEU A 230 17.66 -10.13 15.03
N LEU A 231 18.65 -9.68 15.81
CA LEU A 231 18.64 -9.81 17.27
C LEU A 231 18.51 -8.43 17.93
N VAL A 232 17.56 -8.33 18.86
CA VAL A 232 17.26 -7.16 19.68
C VAL A 232 17.71 -7.42 21.11
N ARG A 233 18.20 -6.38 21.80
CA ARG A 233 18.43 -6.42 23.25
C ARG A 233 17.43 -5.53 23.96
N ASP A 234 16.46 -6.15 24.62
CA ASP A 234 15.52 -5.50 25.52
C ASP A 234 15.66 -6.06 26.95
N ARG A 235 16.18 -5.22 27.86
CA ARG A 235 16.41 -5.56 29.27
C ARG A 235 15.11 -5.71 30.09
N CYS A 236 13.97 -5.28 29.58
CA CYS A 236 12.67 -5.55 30.20
C CYS A 236 12.21 -7.00 30.00
N VAL A 237 12.75 -7.69 28.97
CA VAL A 237 12.42 -9.08 28.63
C VAL A 237 13.57 -10.03 28.92
N SER A 238 14.81 -9.66 28.57
CA SER A 238 16.01 -10.47 28.81
C SER A 238 17.29 -9.63 28.84
N ASP A 239 18.26 -10.01 29.68
CA ASP A 239 19.61 -9.43 29.63
C ASP A 239 20.39 -9.85 28.37
N GLU A 240 20.00 -10.96 27.73
CA GLU A 240 20.58 -11.49 26.50
C GLU A 240 20.01 -10.81 25.23
N CYS A 241 20.56 -11.15 24.07
CA CYS A 241 19.98 -10.75 22.78
C CYS A 241 18.95 -11.78 22.34
N ILE A 242 17.72 -11.35 22.09
CA ILE A 242 16.58 -12.19 21.67
C ILE A 242 16.27 -11.97 20.20
N ILE A 243 15.60 -12.95 19.58
CA ILE A 243 15.10 -12.83 18.20
C ILE A 243 14.02 -11.74 18.17
N ALA A 244 14.09 -10.84 17.18
CA ALA A 244 13.12 -9.75 17.01
C ALA A 244 11.81 -10.25 16.38
N GLN A 245 11.06 -11.06 17.12
CA GLN A 245 9.80 -11.64 16.68
C GLN A 245 8.77 -10.53 16.40
N GLY A 246 8.09 -10.61 15.26
CA GLY A 246 7.12 -9.59 14.84
C GLY A 246 7.71 -8.24 14.40
N ALA A 247 9.04 -8.10 14.32
CA ALA A 247 9.65 -6.89 13.79
C ALA A 247 9.46 -6.78 12.27
N TYR A 248 9.28 -5.54 11.79
CA TYR A 248 9.32 -5.24 10.36
C TYR A 248 10.78 -4.94 9.95
N ILE A 249 11.10 -5.18 8.68
CA ILE A 249 12.43 -4.90 8.13
C ILE A 249 12.31 -4.15 6.81
N GLY A 250 13.06 -3.06 6.67
CA GLY A 250 13.08 -2.24 5.46
C GLY A 250 14.49 -1.99 4.92
N LEU A 251 14.54 -1.76 3.60
CA LEU A 251 15.70 -1.27 2.86
C LEU A 251 15.35 0.07 2.21
N ALA A 252 16.19 1.07 2.46
CA ALA A 252 16.16 2.38 1.82
C ALA A 252 17.57 2.81 1.40
N PRO A 253 17.70 3.80 0.50
CA PRO A 253 18.99 4.39 0.16
C PRO A 253 19.68 5.05 1.37
N PRO A 254 20.94 5.47 1.20
CA PRO A 254 21.64 6.28 2.19
C PRO A 254 20.93 7.60 2.45
N GLY A 255 20.95 8.05 3.69
CA GLY A 255 20.47 9.36 4.08
C GLY A 255 20.56 9.55 5.59
N ASP A 256 20.02 10.65 6.07
CA ASP A 256 19.87 10.88 7.50
C ASP A 256 18.89 9.87 8.12
N VAL A 257 19.07 9.56 9.41
CA VAL A 257 18.18 8.62 10.11
C VAL A 257 16.73 9.13 10.04
N GLY A 258 15.81 8.29 9.58
CA GLY A 258 14.40 8.64 9.33
C GLY A 258 14.11 9.21 7.93
N SER A 259 15.10 9.46 7.07
CA SER A 259 14.87 9.97 5.70
C SER A 259 13.94 9.06 4.88
N TRP A 260 14.03 7.75 5.11
CA TRP A 260 13.25 6.70 4.45
C TRP A 260 11.72 6.85 4.58
N GLN A 261 11.22 7.53 5.62
CA GLN A 261 9.78 7.82 5.78
C GLN A 261 9.29 8.84 4.75
N ARG A 262 10.17 9.74 4.31
CA ARG A 262 9.89 10.86 3.38
C ARG A 262 10.40 10.60 1.96
N GLU A 263 11.16 9.53 1.79
CA GLU A 263 11.68 9.12 0.49
C GLU A 263 10.55 8.73 -0.48
N CYS A 264 10.56 9.36 -1.66
CA CYS A 264 9.53 9.22 -2.68
C CYS A 264 10.05 9.18 -4.13
N LYS A 265 11.30 9.58 -4.34
CA LYS A 265 11.98 9.59 -5.63
C LYS A 265 12.45 8.20 -6.02
N VAL A 266 13.01 7.42 -5.10
CA VAL A 266 13.51 6.08 -5.39
C VAL A 266 12.50 4.97 -5.05
N PHE A 267 12.87 3.72 -5.30
CA PHE A 267 12.23 2.56 -4.68
C PHE A 267 12.62 2.44 -3.21
N SER A 268 11.70 1.98 -2.37
CA SER A 268 11.97 1.71 -0.95
C SER A 268 11.15 0.50 -0.54
N LYS A 269 11.82 -0.56 -0.09
CA LYS A 269 11.16 -1.84 0.20
C LYS A 269 11.08 -2.06 1.69
N ASN A 270 9.86 -2.00 2.23
CA ASN A 270 9.58 -2.35 3.61
C ASN A 270 8.72 -3.62 3.61
N GLU A 271 9.12 -4.64 4.38
CA GLU A 271 8.41 -5.92 4.48
C GLU A 271 8.22 -6.35 5.94
N TYR A 272 7.17 -7.14 6.16
CA TYR A 272 7.00 -7.90 7.40
C TYR A 272 7.72 -9.23 7.27
N VAL A 273 8.62 -9.54 8.21
CA VAL A 273 9.30 -10.84 8.27
C VAL A 273 9.04 -11.44 9.64
N PRO A 274 8.01 -12.28 9.82
CA PRO A 274 7.74 -12.94 11.10
C PRO A 274 8.91 -13.87 11.44
N CYS A 275 9.68 -13.48 12.46
CA CYS A 275 11.01 -14.00 12.74
C CYS A 275 11.07 -15.43 13.33
N GLU A 276 9.96 -16.18 13.34
CA GLU A 276 9.90 -17.60 13.75
C GLU A 276 10.08 -18.59 12.60
N CYS A 277 9.77 -18.19 11.37
CA CYS A 277 10.09 -18.99 10.19
C CYS A 277 11.51 -18.65 9.69
N MET A 278 12.06 -19.51 8.84
CA MET A 278 13.19 -19.15 7.96
C MET A 278 12.70 -18.12 6.91
N GLY A 279 12.40 -16.91 7.37
CA GLY A 279 11.87 -15.82 6.57
C GLY A 279 12.89 -15.40 5.52
N ARG A 280 12.66 -15.80 4.27
CA ARG A 280 13.50 -15.43 3.13
C ARG A 280 13.26 -13.99 2.73
N LEU A 281 13.77 -13.06 3.54
CA LEU A 281 14.39 -11.86 2.97
C LEU A 281 15.66 -12.41 2.28
N TYR A 282 15.66 -12.57 0.94
CA TYR A 282 16.82 -13.12 0.19
C TYR A 282 18.01 -12.14 0.26
N ILE A 283 19.25 -12.44 -0.19
CA ILE A 283 20.38 -11.47 -0.28
C ILE A 283 21.44 -11.61 0.85
N ILE A 284 22.38 -10.66 1.06
CA ILE A 284 23.53 -10.69 2.01
C ILE A 284 24.09 -9.25 2.23
N TYR A 285 24.72 -8.91 3.40
CA TYR A 285 26.02 -8.18 3.59
C TYR A 285 26.30 -7.82 5.08
N SER A 286 27.58 -7.66 5.45
CA SER A 286 28.05 -7.52 6.85
C SER A 286 28.39 -6.07 7.24
N PRO A 287 27.86 -5.48 8.34
CA PRO A 287 27.89 -4.01 8.50
C PRO A 287 28.43 -3.45 9.84
N GLN A 288 28.95 -2.22 9.78
CA GLN A 288 29.29 -1.37 10.93
C GLN A 288 28.01 -0.81 11.61
N ARG A 289 28.09 -0.34 12.86
CA ARG A 289 26.93 0.02 13.70
C ARG A 289 26.82 1.50 14.00
N GLU A 290 25.63 2.05 13.77
CA GLU A 290 25.04 3.07 14.64
C GLU A 290 23.64 2.57 15.07
N VAL A 291 23.11 3.09 16.18
CA VAL A 291 21.73 2.85 16.64
C VAL A 291 21.24 4.14 17.30
N LYS A 292 20.06 4.62 16.91
CA LYS A 292 19.34 5.71 17.58
C LYS A 292 17.88 5.28 17.76
N VAL A 293 17.28 5.69 18.86
CA VAL A 293 15.83 5.64 19.09
C VAL A 293 15.28 6.98 18.62
N LEU A 294 14.18 6.99 17.89
CA LEU A 294 13.54 8.19 17.33
C LEU A 294 12.02 8.04 17.39
N ASP A 295 11.33 9.18 17.48
CA ASP A 295 9.89 9.28 17.28
C ASP A 295 9.58 9.45 15.77
N ASP A 296 8.55 8.75 15.29
CA ASP A 296 8.10 8.73 13.89
C ASP A 296 7.04 9.83 13.63
N ILE A 297 6.92 10.29 12.39
CA ILE A 297 5.79 11.07 11.87
C ILE A 297 4.44 10.41 12.21
N ASN A 298 4.39 9.08 12.31
CA ASN A 298 3.21 8.28 12.68
C ASN A 298 3.23 7.75 14.13
N GLY A 299 4.13 8.25 14.99
CA GLY A 299 4.04 8.11 16.46
C GLY A 299 4.42 6.77 17.13
N HIS A 300 4.72 5.69 16.39
CA HIS A 300 4.85 4.34 16.98
C HIS A 300 5.99 3.45 16.44
N GLN A 301 7.19 3.97 16.12
CA GLN A 301 8.28 3.13 15.56
C GLN A 301 9.71 3.51 16.02
N VAL A 302 10.41 2.59 16.71
CA VAL A 302 11.82 2.75 17.11
C VAL A 302 12.79 2.37 15.97
N ALA A 303 13.07 3.30 15.06
CA ALA A 303 13.86 3.02 13.85
C ALA A 303 15.39 3.05 14.06
N ALA A 304 16.05 1.89 14.08
CA ALA A 304 17.50 1.76 14.13
C ALA A 304 18.14 1.59 12.73
N GLY A 305 18.86 2.61 12.26
CA GLY A 305 19.56 2.60 10.97
C GLY A 305 20.92 1.91 11.00
N LYS A 306 21.15 0.93 10.10
CA LYS A 306 22.48 0.30 9.92
C LYS A 306 22.97 0.40 8.47
N ARG A 307 24.17 0.95 8.28
CA ARG A 307 24.79 1.20 6.97
C ARG A 307 25.49 -0.07 6.46
N LEU A 308 25.11 -0.54 5.28
CA LEU A 308 25.84 -1.55 4.52
C LEU A 308 26.88 -0.85 3.64
N GLU A 309 28.12 -1.34 3.63
CA GLU A 309 29.18 -0.86 2.74
C GLU A 309 29.40 -1.87 1.60
N SER A 310 29.13 -1.45 0.37
CA SER A 310 29.55 -2.13 -0.87
C SER A 310 30.50 -1.22 -1.64
N TYR A 311 31.24 -1.80 -2.59
CA TYR A 311 31.71 -0.99 -3.72
C TYR A 311 30.48 -0.44 -4.46
N ASP A 312 30.54 0.85 -4.77
CA ASP A 312 29.58 1.71 -5.48
C ASP A 312 28.25 2.13 -4.81
N GLU A 313 27.64 1.35 -3.90
CA GLU A 313 26.43 1.81 -3.17
C GLU A 313 26.40 1.45 -1.67
N GLN A 314 25.59 2.20 -0.92
CA GLN A 314 25.33 2.01 0.51
C GLN A 314 23.82 1.85 0.71
N LEU A 315 23.38 1.16 1.77
CA LEU A 315 21.96 0.98 2.09
C LEU A 315 21.72 1.13 3.60
N MET A 316 20.52 1.59 3.97
CA MET A 316 20.04 1.64 5.35
C MET A 316 19.05 0.53 5.64
N PHE A 317 19.32 -0.24 6.70
CA PHE A 317 18.38 -1.15 7.33
C PHE A 317 17.41 -0.38 8.22
N ILE A 318 16.12 -0.68 8.17
CA ILE A 318 15.05 -0.02 8.95
C ILE A 318 14.32 -1.08 9.76
N ILE A 319 14.07 -0.83 11.05
CA ILE A 319 13.35 -1.77 11.93
C ILE A 319 12.24 -1.02 12.68
N PRO A 320 11.00 -1.08 12.19
CA PRO A 320 9.83 -0.75 12.98
C PRO A 320 9.59 -1.78 14.09
N VAL A 321 9.44 -1.29 15.32
CA VAL A 321 9.00 -2.07 16.48
C VAL A 321 7.67 -1.49 16.95
N ASN A 322 6.60 -2.29 16.85
CA ASN A 322 5.36 -2.02 17.58
C ASN A 322 5.50 -2.57 19.01
N ASP A 323 5.12 -1.75 20.00
CA ASP A 323 4.98 -2.00 21.44
C ASP A 323 5.27 -3.42 21.98
N CYS A 324 6.55 -3.82 21.97
CA CYS A 324 7.03 -5.03 22.66
C CYS A 324 8.50 -4.99 23.09
N TYR A 325 9.34 -4.08 22.56
CA TYR A 325 10.77 -4.06 22.87
C TYR A 325 11.32 -2.66 23.21
N ASN A 326 11.88 -2.50 24.42
CA ASN A 326 12.74 -1.37 24.77
C ASN A 326 14.16 -1.58 24.19
N VAL A 327 14.31 -1.33 22.89
CA VAL A 327 15.53 -1.62 22.13
C VAL A 327 16.70 -0.73 22.53
N LEU A 328 17.69 -1.28 23.26
CA LEU A 328 18.94 -0.58 23.58
C LEU A 328 20.05 -0.78 22.54
N SER A 329 19.99 -1.85 21.76
CA SER A 329 20.98 -2.15 20.71
C SER A 329 20.49 -3.26 19.79
N ILE A 330 20.97 -3.25 18.54
CA ILE A 330 20.62 -4.25 17.53
C ILE A 330 21.86 -4.97 17.01
N LYS A 331 21.79 -6.29 16.87
CA LYS A 331 22.82 -7.12 16.22
C LYS A 331 22.23 -7.81 15.00
N THR A 332 22.85 -7.58 13.85
CA THR A 332 22.70 -8.44 12.66
C THR A 332 23.75 -9.54 12.75
N VAL A 333 23.36 -10.79 12.51
CA VAL A 333 24.26 -11.95 12.39
C VAL A 333 24.11 -12.55 11.00
#